data_AF-A0A6N8X2Z5-F1
#
_entry.id   AF-A0A6N8X2Z5-F1
#
_cell.length_a   1.000
_cell.length_b   1.000
_cell.length_c   1.000
_cell.angle_alpha   90.00
_cell.angle_beta   90.00
_cell.angle_gamma   90.00
#
_symmetry.space_group_name_H-M   'P 1'
#
loop_
_entity.id
_entity.type
_entity.pdbx_description
1 polymer ?
#
loop_
_entity_poly.entity_id
_entity_poly.type
_entity_poly.pdbx_seq_one_letter_code
_entity_poly.pdbx_strand_id
1 'polypeptide(L)'
;MFDLNAEVRRWRERRERQTSLSPRELDELEDHLRARVDLEMEIDRVLRPERAFAIARRELGKPAALEKYFAKSGKPRWRRWLV
;
A
#
# COMPACT_ATOMS: atom_id res chain seq x y z
N MET A 1 7.42 17.76 -10.50
CA MET A 1 6.56 17.63 -9.31
C MET A 1 6.11 16.18 -9.24
N PHE A 2 6.19 15.53 -8.08
CA PHE A 2 5.70 14.17 -7.94
C PHE A 2 4.19 14.13 -7.89
N ASP A 3 3.63 13.15 -8.60
CA ASP A 3 2.20 12.88 -8.63
C ASP A 3 1.94 11.56 -7.91
N LEU A 4 1.47 11.68 -6.66
CA LEU A 4 1.14 10.53 -5.82
C LEU A 4 0.02 9.68 -6.44
N ASN A 5 -0.97 10.30 -7.10
CA ASN A 5 -2.08 9.56 -7.69
C ASN A 5 -1.60 8.72 -8.88
N ALA A 6 -0.72 9.28 -9.72
CA ALA A 6 -0.10 8.53 -10.80
C ALA A 6 0.76 7.36 -10.29
N GLU A 7 1.53 7.56 -9.21
CA GLU A 7 2.33 6.48 -8.63
C GLU A 7 1.51 5.38 -7.95
N VAL A 8 0.42 5.74 -7.27
CA VAL A 8 -0.51 4.78 -6.68
C VAL A 8 -1.17 3.94 -7.79
N ARG A 9 -1.63 4.56 -8.88
CA ARG A 9 -2.17 3.83 -10.05
C ARG A 9 -1.14 2.87 -10.64
N ARG A 10 0.09 3.34 -10.89
CA ARG A 10 1.18 2.49 -11.38
C ARG A 10 1.50 1.34 -10.43
N TRP A 11 1.44 1.57 -9.12
CA TRP A 11 1.63 0.52 -8.13
C TRP A 11 0.50 -0.52 -8.17
N ARG A 12 -0.76 -0.08 -8.29
CA ARG A 12 -1.92 -0.95 -8.38
C ARG A 12 -1.88 -1.84 -9.62
N GLU A 13 -1.64 -1.27 -10.79
CA GLU A 13 -1.52 -2.02 -12.05
C GLU A 13 -0.38 -3.06 -12.01
N ARG A 14 0.69 -2.78 -11.25
CA ARG A 14 1.76 -3.78 -11.04
C ARG A 14 1.30 -4.91 -10.12
N ARG A 15 0.49 -4.62 -9.10
CA ARG A 15 -0.05 -5.63 -8.19
C ARG A 15 -1.07 -6.52 -8.87
N GLU A 16 -1.95 -5.94 -9.69
CA GLU A 16 -2.87 -6.68 -10.57
C GLU A 16 -2.14 -7.69 -11.46
N ARG A 17 -0.98 -7.31 -12.01
CA ARG A 17 -0.16 -8.18 -12.87
C ARG A 17 0.68 -9.21 -12.11
N GLN A 18 0.99 -8.97 -10.85
CA GLN A 18 1.93 -9.77 -10.06
C GLN A 18 1.26 -10.67 -9.03
N THR A 19 -0.05 -10.53 -8.83
CA THR A 19 -0.79 -11.27 -7.81
C THR A 19 -2.12 -11.78 -8.33
N SER A 20 -2.69 -12.77 -7.65
CA SER A 20 -4.05 -13.27 -7.87
C SER A 20 -5.10 -12.60 -6.97
N LEU A 21 -4.76 -11.46 -6.36
CA LEU A 21 -5.67 -10.71 -5.50
C LEU A 21 -6.90 -10.24 -6.27
N SER A 22 -8.06 -10.32 -5.62
CA SER A 22 -9.31 -9.79 -6.15
C SER A 22 -9.32 -8.25 -6.18
N PRO A 23 -10.18 -7.63 -7.00
CA PRO A 23 -10.29 -6.17 -7.07
C PRO A 23 -10.51 -5.50 -5.71
N ARG A 24 -11.32 -6.12 -4.85
CA ARG A 24 -11.59 -5.63 -3.49
C ARG A 24 -10.34 -5.65 -2.61
N GLU A 25 -9.53 -6.70 -2.71
CA GLU A 25 -8.29 -6.80 -1.93
C GLU A 25 -7.25 -5.78 -2.40
N LEU A 26 -7.26 -5.45 -3.69
CA LEU A 26 -6.44 -4.38 -4.26
C LEU A 26 -6.91 -2.98 -3.83
N ASP A 27 -8.22 -2.73 -3.78
CA ASP A 27 -8.79 -1.49 -3.21
C ASP A 27 -8.32 -1.29 -1.78
N GLU A 28 -8.42 -2.34 -0.98
CA GLU A 28 -7.99 -2.32 0.40
C GLU A 28 -6.49 -2.01 0.54
N LEU A 29 -5.63 -2.65 -0.26
CA LEU A 29 -4.20 -2.35 -0.21
C LEU A 29 -3.87 -0.93 -0.72
N GLU A 30 -4.63 -0.39 -1.67
CA GLU A 30 -4.49 1.00 -2.09
C GLU A 30 -4.86 1.97 -0.96
N ASP A 31 -6.00 1.74 -0.29
CA ASP A 31 -6.42 2.52 0.88
C ASP A 31 -5.34 2.49 1.96
N HIS A 32 -4.70 1.33 2.18
CA HIS A 32 -3.57 1.22 3.11
C HIS A 32 -2.40 2.10 2.72
N LEU A 33 -2.00 2.02 1.45
CA LEU A 33 -0.85 2.71 0.92
C LEU A 33 -1.01 4.21 1.10
N ARG A 34 -2.20 4.73 0.77
CA ARG A 34 -2.55 6.14 0.93
C ARG A 34 -2.55 6.56 2.39
N ALA A 35 -3.25 5.82 3.25
CA ALA A 35 -3.29 6.12 4.68
C ALA A 35 -1.89 6.13 5.32
N ARG A 36 -1.00 5.22 4.89
CA ARG A 36 0.38 5.22 5.40
C ARG A 36 1.20 6.38 4.84
N VAL A 37 1.02 6.78 3.58
CA VAL A 37 1.66 7.99 3.03
C VAL A 37 1.27 9.22 3.83
N ASP A 38 -0.03 9.38 4.09
CA ASP A 38 -0.55 10.51 4.86
C ASP A 38 0.05 10.52 6.27
N LEU A 39 0.08 9.37 6.95
CA LEU A 39 0.69 9.23 8.27
C LEU A 39 2.19 9.61 8.29
N GLU A 40 2.97 9.16 7.31
CA GLU A 40 4.40 9.51 7.22
C GLU A 40 4.60 11.03 7.05
N MET A 41 3.73 11.69 6.30
CA MET A 41 3.75 13.15 6.11
C MET A 41 3.24 13.92 7.33
N GLU A 42 2.34 13.33 8.12
CA GLU A 42 1.89 13.89 9.40
C GLU A 42 2.99 13.82 10.47
N ILE A 43 3.71 12.68 10.54
CA ILE A 43 4.82 12.46 11.46
C ILE A 43 5.99 13.40 11.13
N ASP A 44 6.35 13.53 9.86
CA ASP A 44 7.40 14.42 9.39
C ASP A 44 6.86 15.40 8.33
N ARG A 45 6.56 16.62 8.78
CA ARG A 45 5.96 17.67 7.94
C ARG A 45 6.90 18.21 6.86
N VAL A 46 8.20 17.95 6.92
CA VAL A 46 9.15 18.32 5.86
C VAL A 46 9.43 17.16 4.91
N LEU A 47 8.84 15.98 5.18
CA LEU A 47 8.96 14.82 4.32
C LEU A 47 8.26 15.06 2.98
N ARG A 48 9.01 14.86 1.90
CA ARG A 48 8.46 14.99 0.56
C ARG A 48 7.56 13.79 0.22
N PRO A 49 6.44 14.00 -0.52
CA PRO A 49 5.51 12.92 -0.90
C PRO A 49 6.17 11.71 -1.56
N GLU A 50 7.21 11.94 -2.39
CA GLU A 50 8.02 10.90 -3.03
C GLU A 50 8.58 9.91 -2.00
N ARG A 51 9.09 10.46 -0.88
CA ARG A 51 9.77 9.70 0.15
C ARG A 51 8.77 9.00 1.06
N ALA A 52 7.69 9.67 1.42
CA ALA A 52 6.57 9.07 2.15
C ALA A 52 6.01 7.85 1.39
N PHE A 53 5.77 8.00 0.07
CA PHE A 53 5.34 6.90 -0.79
C PHE A 53 6.35 5.75 -0.85
N ALA A 54 7.64 6.05 -0.94
CA ALA A 54 8.68 5.02 -0.95
C ALA A 54 8.73 4.22 0.37
N ILE A 55 8.53 4.88 1.51
CA ILE A 55 8.45 4.24 2.83
C ILE A 55 7.20 3.38 2.93
N ALA A 56 6.02 3.96 2.67
CA ALA A 56 4.74 3.25 2.74
C ALA A 56 4.72 2.01 1.84
N ARG A 57 5.22 2.11 0.60
CA ARG A 57 5.33 0.98 -0.33
C ARG A 57 6.26 -0.12 0.19
N ARG A 58 7.34 0.24 0.88
CA ARG A 58 8.29 -0.73 1.47
C ARG A 58 7.63 -1.49 2.62
N GLU A 59 6.86 -0.81 3.46
CA GLU A 59 6.19 -1.42 4.61
C GLU A 59 5.02 -2.33 4.23
N LEU A 60 4.28 -1.99 3.17
CA LEU A 60 3.28 -2.89 2.56
C LEU A 60 3.87 -4.25 2.13
N GLY A 61 5.19 -4.35 1.96
CA GLY A 61 5.89 -5.61 1.77
C GLY A 61 5.79 -6.19 0.34
N LYS A 62 6.27 -7.43 0.21
CA LYS A 62 6.35 -8.14 -1.08
C LYS A 62 5.00 -8.78 -1.46
N PRO A 63 4.63 -8.78 -2.75
CA PRO A 63 3.34 -9.30 -3.23
C PRO A 63 3.04 -10.74 -2.79
N ALA A 64 4.00 -11.67 -2.86
CA ALA A 64 3.81 -13.06 -2.41
C ALA A 64 3.51 -13.21 -0.91
N ALA A 65 3.97 -12.26 -0.08
CA ALA A 65 3.62 -12.25 1.34
C ALA A 65 2.16 -11.80 1.53
N LEU A 66 1.71 -10.80 0.76
CA LEU A 66 0.35 -10.30 0.79
C LEU A 66 -0.66 -11.40 0.40
N GLU A 67 -0.45 -12.09 -0.72
CA GLU A 67 -1.33 -13.20 -1.15
C GLU A 67 -1.52 -14.26 -0.06
N LYS A 68 -0.42 -14.69 0.59
CA LYS A 68 -0.47 -15.65 1.68
C LYS A 68 -1.28 -15.14 2.88
N TYR A 69 -1.21 -13.84 3.17
CA TYR A 69 -1.97 -13.21 4.24
C TYR A 69 -3.48 -13.19 3.95
N PHE A 70 -3.87 -12.86 2.72
CA PHE A 70 -5.28 -12.89 2.29
C PHE A 70 -5.82 -14.33 2.23
N ALA A 71 -5.07 -15.26 1.63
CA ALA A 71 -5.44 -16.67 1.54
C ALA A 71 -5.61 -17.34 2.92
N LYS A 72 -4.76 -16.99 3.90
CA LYS A 72 -4.83 -17.58 5.25
C LYS A 72 -5.96 -16.98 6.10
N SER A 73 -6.37 -15.75 5.83
CA SER A 73 -7.28 -15.02 6.70
C SER A 73 -8.72 -14.99 6.19
N GLY A 74 -8.96 -15.21 4.89
CA GLY A 74 -10.26 -15.05 4.22
C GLY A 74 -10.82 -13.62 4.27
N LYS A 75 -10.27 -12.77 5.14
CA LYS A 75 -10.44 -11.34 5.25
C LYS A 75 -9.11 -10.68 5.61
N PRO A 76 -8.69 -9.62 4.91
CA PRO A 76 -7.56 -8.79 5.29
C PRO A 76 -7.65 -8.28 6.74
N ARG A 77 -6.58 -8.46 7.54
CA ARG A 77 -6.45 -7.92 8.90
C ARG A 77 -5.23 -6.99 9.05
N TRP A 78 -4.87 -6.26 8.00
CA TRP A 78 -3.70 -5.39 7.99
C TRP A 78 -3.86 -4.12 8.85
N ARG A 79 -5.09 -3.77 9.27
CA ARG A 79 -5.37 -2.74 10.30
C ARG A 79 -4.59 -2.91 11.61
N ARG A 80 -4.05 -4.10 11.90
CA ARG A 80 -3.26 -4.35 13.11
C ARG A 80 -1.81 -3.84 13.05
N TRP A 81 -1.33 -3.42 11.87
CA TRP A 81 0.03 -2.88 11.67
C TRP A 81 0.08 -1.34 11.69
N LEU A 82 -1.05 -0.68 11.94
CA LEU A 82 -1.13 0.77 12.15
C LEU A 82 -0.98 1.18 13.64
N VAL A 83 -0.52 0.26 14.50
CA VAL A 83 -0.24 0.50 15.92
C VAL A 83 1.22 0.19 16.21
#